data_AF-A0A961FL56-F1
#
_entry.id   AF-A0A961FL56-F1
#
_cell.length_a   1.000
_cell.length_b   1.000
_cell.length_c   1.000
_cell.angle_alpha   90.00
_cell.angle_beta   90.00
_cell.angle_gamma   90.00
#
_symmetry.space_group_name_H-M   'P 1'
#
loop_
_entity.id
_entity.type
_entity.pdbx_description
1 polymer ?
#
loop_
_entity_poly.entity_id
_entity_poly.type
_entity_poly.pdbx_seq_one_letter_code
_entity_poly.pdbx_strand_id
1 'polypeptide(L)'
;MKTCFGQVSTILFLCLAAAPSKAPAYKEFRPFMEEFEANDVTLREVLDGFGRWWASVEDEEIRGPMNFVLDTHRLSEFQLNTRFTIKVKKSYFFEVLHTLAVKLRLSYRWDSHAIIVSDRSRFGLGTVPAPRPALLLLFTRQPD
;
A
#
# COMPACT_ATOMS: atom_id res chain seq x y z
N MET A 1 -55.93 -54.32 -15.69
CA MET A 1 -55.21 -53.93 -16.92
C MET A 1 -55.23 -52.41 -17.05
N LYS A 2 -54.04 -51.83 -17.26
CA LYS A 2 -53.70 -50.46 -17.69
C LYS A 2 -54.05 -49.26 -16.77
N THR A 3 -53.06 -48.96 -15.93
CA THR A 3 -52.67 -47.63 -15.43
C THR A 3 -52.28 -46.68 -16.58
N CYS A 4 -52.63 -45.40 -16.48
CA CYS A 4 -51.90 -44.30 -17.13
C CYS A 4 -52.00 -43.05 -16.25
N PHE A 5 -51.03 -42.89 -15.35
CA PHE A 5 -50.70 -41.63 -14.68
C PHE A 5 -49.86 -40.80 -15.66
N GLY A 6 -50.35 -39.63 -16.08
CA GLY A 6 -49.58 -38.68 -16.88
C GLY A 6 -48.56 -37.94 -16.01
N GLN A 7 -47.27 -38.23 -16.20
CA GLN A 7 -46.16 -37.52 -15.58
C GLN A 7 -45.78 -36.25 -16.36
N VAL A 8 -45.72 -35.13 -15.61
CA VAL A 8 -44.62 -34.15 -15.49
C VAL A 8 -43.91 -33.67 -16.77
N SER A 9 -44.01 -32.38 -17.07
CA SER A 9 -42.87 -31.44 -17.01
C SER A 9 -43.23 -30.08 -17.62
N THR A 10 -43.59 -29.13 -16.75
CA THR A 10 -43.55 -27.71 -17.10
C THR A 10 -42.08 -27.29 -17.04
N ILE A 11 -41.39 -27.27 -18.19
CA ILE A 11 -40.05 -26.68 -18.28
C ILE A 11 -40.25 -25.16 -18.26
N LEU A 12 -40.14 -24.57 -17.06
CA LEU A 12 -40.03 -23.14 -16.90
C LEU A 12 -38.60 -22.74 -17.29
N PHE A 13 -38.42 -22.31 -18.55
CA PHE A 13 -37.19 -21.65 -18.99
C PHE A 13 -37.13 -20.26 -18.34
N LEU A 14 -36.55 -20.20 -17.14
CA LEU A 14 -36.14 -18.94 -16.53
C LEU A 14 -34.90 -18.46 -17.28
N CYS A 15 -35.11 -17.71 -18.37
CA CYS A 15 -34.03 -16.93 -18.99
C CYS A 15 -33.56 -15.88 -17.99
N LEU A 16 -32.59 -16.23 -17.14
CA LEU A 16 -31.73 -15.25 -16.50
C LEU A 16 -30.98 -14.54 -17.63
N ALA A 17 -31.54 -13.42 -18.08
CA ALA A 17 -30.77 -12.39 -18.74
C ALA A 17 -29.74 -11.91 -17.71
N ALA A 18 -28.58 -12.57 -17.68
CA ALA A 18 -27.40 -12.09 -16.99
C ALA A 18 -27.02 -10.77 -17.68
N ALA A 19 -27.58 -9.66 -17.19
CA ALA A 19 -27.01 -8.36 -17.43
C ALA A 19 -25.53 -8.49 -17.05
N PRO A 20 -24.57 -8.22 -17.95
CA PRO A 20 -23.18 -8.21 -17.56
C PRO A 20 -23.08 -7.14 -16.47
N SER A 21 -22.92 -7.55 -15.21
CA SER A 21 -22.54 -6.63 -14.16
C SER A 21 -21.17 -6.13 -14.58
N LYS A 22 -21.13 -4.98 -15.24
CA LYS A 22 -19.93 -4.16 -15.29
C LYS A 22 -19.68 -3.79 -13.83
N ALA A 23 -18.95 -4.65 -13.12
CA ALA A 23 -18.36 -4.28 -11.86
C ALA A 23 -17.65 -2.94 -12.15
N PRO A 24 -17.88 -1.90 -11.33
CA PRO A 24 -17.23 -0.62 -11.55
C PRO A 24 -15.73 -0.90 -11.64
N ALA A 25 -15.10 -0.46 -12.73
CA ALA A 25 -13.66 -0.55 -12.88
C ALA A 25 -13.06 0.25 -11.72
N TYR A 26 -12.65 -0.45 -10.66
CA TYR A 26 -12.00 0.15 -9.52
C TYR A 26 -10.70 0.76 -10.03
N LYS A 27 -10.67 2.08 -10.16
CA LYS A 27 -9.45 2.81 -10.53
C LYS A 27 -8.46 2.55 -9.41
N GLU A 28 -7.44 1.72 -9.67
CA GLU A 28 -6.42 1.44 -8.67
C GLU A 28 -5.77 2.76 -8.27
N PHE A 29 -5.95 3.15 -7.00
CA PHE A 29 -5.35 4.34 -6.45
C PHE A 29 -3.82 4.19 -6.41
N ARG A 30 -3.14 4.99 -7.23
CA ARG A 30 -1.68 4.95 -7.39
C ARG A 30 -1.12 6.37 -7.31
N PRO A 31 -0.96 6.91 -6.09
CA PRO A 31 -0.51 8.28 -5.88
C PRO A 31 0.93 8.44 -6.41
N PHE A 32 1.13 9.47 -7.25
CA PHE A 32 2.35 9.69 -8.01
C PHE A 32 3.14 10.87 -7.44
N MET A 33 4.41 10.63 -7.12
CA MET A 33 5.36 11.61 -6.60
C MET A 33 6.22 12.15 -7.74
N GLU A 34 6.01 13.42 -8.11
CA GLU A 34 6.86 14.08 -9.13
C GLU A 34 8.29 14.25 -8.63
N GLU A 35 8.44 14.81 -7.42
CA GLU A 35 9.73 15.02 -6.79
C GLU A 35 9.58 14.96 -5.26
N PHE A 36 10.54 14.32 -4.59
CA PHE A 36 10.67 14.36 -3.15
C PHE A 36 12.13 14.17 -2.78
N GLU A 37 12.69 15.12 -2.04
CA GLU A 37 14.07 15.06 -1.57
C GLU A 37 14.11 15.34 -0.08
N ALA A 38 14.80 14.48 0.65
CA ALA A 38 15.11 14.65 2.06
C ALA A 38 16.55 14.18 2.29
N ASN A 39 17.36 15.05 2.90
CA ASN A 39 18.79 14.82 3.08
C ASN A 39 19.09 14.63 4.57
N ASP A 40 19.85 13.60 4.89
CA ASP A 40 20.26 13.27 6.26
C ASP A 40 19.08 13.28 7.25
N VAL A 41 18.12 12.38 7.02
CA VAL A 41 16.87 12.29 7.81
C VAL A 41 16.68 10.90 8.40
N THR A 42 16.06 10.85 9.57
CA THR A 42 15.62 9.62 10.25
C THR A 42 14.34 9.05 9.61
N LEU A 43 14.01 7.81 9.97
CA LEU A 43 12.76 7.17 9.51
C LEU A 43 11.51 7.95 9.91
N ARG A 44 11.46 8.51 11.12
CA ARG A 44 10.34 9.34 11.58
C ARG A 44 10.19 10.58 10.70
N GLU A 45 11.28 11.29 10.44
CA GLU A 45 11.28 12.52 9.63
C GLU A 45 10.86 12.27 8.18
N VAL A 46 11.23 11.11 7.62
CA VAL A 46 10.78 10.68 6.29
C VAL A 46 9.29 10.42 6.25
N LEU A 47 8.75 9.70 7.23
CA LEU A 47 7.31 9.45 7.32
C LEU A 47 6.52 10.75 7.55
N ASP A 48 7.07 11.70 8.30
CA ASP A 48 6.48 13.04 8.45
C ASP A 48 6.51 13.82 7.12
N GLY A 49 7.60 13.68 6.36
CA GLY A 49 7.71 14.21 5.00
C GLY A 49 6.65 13.63 4.07
N PHE A 50 6.42 12.32 4.13
CA PHE A 50 5.35 11.66 3.38
C PHE A 50 3.96 12.13 3.82
N GLY A 51 3.73 12.35 5.11
CA GLY A 51 2.49 12.94 5.61
C GLY A 51 2.22 14.33 5.03
N ARG A 52 3.23 15.21 5.02
CA ARG A 52 3.11 16.55 4.41
C ARG A 52 2.87 16.48 2.91
N TRP A 53 3.60 15.61 2.22
CA TRP A 53 3.42 15.40 0.79
C TRP A 53 1.99 14.90 0.50
N TRP A 54 1.50 13.90 1.23
CA TRP A 54 0.16 13.36 1.06
C TRP A 54 -0.93 14.42 1.21
N ALA A 55 -0.78 15.31 2.19
CA ALA A 55 -1.70 16.43 2.41
C ALA A 55 -1.73 17.42 1.22
N SER A 56 -0.64 17.51 0.45
CA SER A 56 -0.55 18.38 -0.74
C SER A 56 -1.16 17.79 -2.02
N VAL A 57 -1.40 16.48 -2.08
CA VAL A 57 -1.97 15.83 -3.28
C VAL A 57 -3.40 16.30 -3.48
N GLU A 58 -3.71 16.95 -4.61
CA GLU A 58 -4.99 17.66 -4.90
C GLU A 58 -6.20 16.75 -5.22
N ASP A 59 -6.03 15.42 -5.27
CA ASP A 59 -7.09 14.50 -5.70
C ASP A 59 -8.15 14.27 -4.60
N GLU A 60 -9.30 14.94 -4.72
CA GLU A 60 -10.38 14.99 -3.72
C GLU A 60 -11.18 13.70 -3.54
N GLU A 61 -11.25 12.81 -4.54
CA GLU A 61 -12.11 11.62 -4.47
C GLU A 61 -11.62 10.56 -3.47
N ILE A 62 -10.35 10.66 -3.02
CA ILE A 62 -9.69 9.64 -2.19
C ILE A 62 -9.01 10.30 -0.95
N ARG A 63 -9.30 11.59 -0.70
CA ARG A 63 -8.69 12.41 0.35
C ARG A 63 -9.25 12.11 1.74
N GLY A 64 -8.84 10.97 2.30
CA GLY A 64 -8.75 10.82 3.75
C GLY A 64 -7.44 11.43 4.27
N PRO A 65 -7.41 12.09 5.45
CA PRO A 65 -6.15 12.37 6.12
C PRO A 65 -5.43 11.03 6.34
N MET A 66 -4.24 10.89 5.74
CA MET A 66 -3.41 9.70 5.90
C MET A 66 -2.45 9.89 7.07
N ASN A 67 -2.64 9.12 8.12
CA ASN A 67 -1.76 9.13 9.28
C ASN A 67 -0.59 8.19 9.08
N PHE A 68 0.61 8.67 9.36
CA PHE A 68 1.83 7.88 9.29
C PHE A 68 2.28 7.48 10.69
N VAL A 69 2.09 6.20 11.02
CA VAL A 69 2.37 5.64 12.35
C VAL A 69 3.64 4.81 12.29
N LEU A 70 4.59 5.13 13.16
CA LEU A 70 5.82 4.39 13.34
C LEU A 70 5.73 3.62 14.66
N ASP A 71 5.80 2.29 14.61
CA ASP A 71 5.75 1.43 15.79
C ASP A 71 7.12 1.34 16.47
N THR A 72 7.47 2.39 17.21
CA THR A 72 8.79 2.55 17.83
C THR A 72 9.15 1.45 18.82
N HIS A 73 8.15 0.82 19.45
CA HIS A 73 8.37 -0.25 20.42
C HIS A 73 8.88 -1.54 19.80
N ARG A 74 8.68 -1.74 18.50
CA ARG A 74 9.06 -2.97 17.79
C ARG A 74 10.28 -2.80 16.90
N LEU A 75 10.71 -1.57 16.68
CA LEU A 75 11.87 -1.24 15.86
C LEU A 75 13.16 -1.37 16.68
N SER A 76 14.20 -1.86 16.03
CA SER A 76 15.55 -1.85 16.58
C SER A 76 16.09 -0.42 16.67
N GLU A 77 17.03 -0.18 17.59
CA GLU A 77 17.75 1.09 17.68
C GLU A 77 18.41 1.48 16.36
N PHE A 78 18.95 0.50 15.63
CA PHE A 78 19.48 0.72 14.28
C PHE A 78 18.42 1.33 13.36
N GLN A 79 17.21 0.76 13.27
CA GLN A 79 16.15 1.30 12.40
C GLN A 79 15.66 2.68 12.84
N LEU A 80 15.65 2.96 14.14
CA LEU A 80 15.21 4.25 14.68
C LEU A 80 16.23 5.36 14.46
N ASN A 81 17.52 5.04 14.60
CA ASN A 81 18.61 6.02 14.58
C ASN A 81 19.32 6.11 13.21
N THR A 82 19.06 5.20 12.28
CA THR A 82 19.64 5.28 10.93
C THR A 82 19.16 6.55 10.24
N ARG A 83 20.12 7.36 9.79
CA ARG A 83 19.88 8.53 8.95
C ARG A 83 20.14 8.17 7.48
N PHE A 84 19.35 8.72 6.58
CA PHE A 84 19.44 8.43 5.16
C PHE A 84 19.04 9.63 4.31
N THR A 85 19.50 9.59 3.06
CA THR A 85 19.11 10.57 2.04
C THR A 85 18.20 9.89 1.03
N ILE A 86 17.01 10.44 0.84
CA ILE A 86 16.04 9.99 -0.15
C ILE A 86 15.96 11.02 -1.26
N LYS A 87 16.08 10.56 -2.50
CA LYS A 87 15.81 11.35 -3.70
C LYS A 87 14.85 10.56 -4.58
N VAL A 88 13.62 11.03 -4.69
CA VAL A 88 12.57 10.46 -5.53
C VAL A 88 12.36 11.39 -6.71
N LYS A 89 12.34 10.82 -7.92
CA LYS A 89 11.94 11.52 -9.14
C LYS A 89 10.94 10.65 -9.87
N LYS A 90 9.75 11.20 -10.16
CA LYS A 90 8.71 10.58 -10.99
C LYS A 90 8.45 9.11 -10.63
N SER A 91 7.99 8.86 -9.42
CA SER A 91 7.76 7.50 -8.91
C SER A 91 6.41 7.37 -8.22
N TYR A 92 5.86 6.16 -8.15
CA TYR A 92 4.67 5.93 -7.35
C TYR A 92 5.03 5.85 -5.87
N PHE A 93 4.23 6.50 -5.02
CA PHE A 93 4.48 6.57 -3.59
C PHE A 93 4.62 5.19 -2.93
N PHE A 94 3.78 4.22 -3.29
CA PHE A 94 3.88 2.86 -2.74
C PHE A 94 5.15 2.11 -3.16
N GLU A 95 5.74 2.45 -4.32
CA GLU A 95 7.03 1.89 -4.73
C GLU A 95 8.18 2.50 -3.91
N VAL A 96 8.10 3.80 -3.59
CA VAL A 96 9.02 4.50 -2.68
C VAL A 96 8.97 3.87 -1.29
N LEU A 97 7.76 3.76 -0.73
CA LEU A 97 7.52 3.17 0.58
C LEU A 97 7.97 1.70 0.63
N HIS A 98 7.68 0.93 -0.42
CA HIS A 98 8.15 -0.44 -0.56
C HIS A 98 9.68 -0.54 -0.53
N THR A 99 10.37 0.31 -1.30
CA THR A 99 11.83 0.31 -1.37
C THR A 99 12.44 0.64 0.00
N LEU A 100 11.89 1.65 0.69
CA LEU A 100 12.30 2.00 2.05
C LEU A 100 12.12 0.81 3.00
N ALA A 101 10.96 0.14 2.93
CA ALA A 101 10.67 -1.01 3.78
C ALA A 101 11.61 -2.19 3.53
N VAL A 102 11.91 -2.51 2.27
CA VAL A 102 12.86 -3.59 1.94
C VAL A 102 14.26 -3.28 2.46
N LYS A 103 14.76 -2.06 2.27
CA LYS A 103 16.13 -1.69 2.67
C LYS A 103 16.32 -1.67 4.18
N LEU A 104 15.33 -1.18 4.93
CA LEU A 104 15.38 -1.08 6.39
C LEU A 104 14.80 -2.32 7.10
N ARG A 105 14.48 -3.38 6.35
CA ARG A 105 13.82 -4.60 6.86
C ARG A 105 12.57 -4.27 7.69
N LEU A 106 11.75 -3.37 7.18
CA LEU A 106 10.47 -2.99 7.75
C LEU A 106 9.34 -3.76 7.05
N SER A 107 8.18 -3.79 7.69
CA SER A 107 6.90 -4.10 7.06
C SER A 107 5.95 -2.94 7.26
N TYR A 108 4.96 -2.82 6.38
CA TYR A 108 3.90 -1.82 6.51
C TYR A 108 2.53 -2.40 6.18
N ARG A 109 1.51 -1.85 6.81
CA ARG A 109 0.10 -2.03 6.45
C ARG A 109 -0.48 -0.66 6.17
N TRP A 110 -1.41 -0.63 5.24
CA TRP A 110 -2.22 0.55 4.95
C TRP A 110 -3.69 0.21 5.09
N ASP A 111 -4.47 1.21 5.47
CA ASP A 111 -5.92 1.24 5.37
C ASP A 111 -6.38 2.61 4.87
N SER A 112 -7.67 2.94 5.03
CA SER A 112 -8.24 4.20 4.58
C SER A 112 -7.74 5.45 5.34
N HIS A 113 -7.07 5.28 6.47
CA HIS A 113 -6.75 6.36 7.41
C HIS A 113 -5.30 6.35 7.90
N ALA A 114 -4.60 5.23 7.79
CA ALA A 114 -3.24 5.12 8.28
C ALA A 114 -2.36 4.20 7.44
N ILE A 115 -1.08 4.56 7.40
CA ILE A 115 0.03 3.69 7.06
C ILE A 115 0.81 3.43 8.35
N ILE A 116 0.85 2.16 8.75
CA ILE A 116 1.54 1.70 9.95
C ILE A 116 2.81 0.99 9.52
N VAL A 117 3.96 1.47 9.99
CA VAL A 117 5.29 0.93 9.71
C VAL A 117 5.86 0.30 10.98
N SER A 118 6.33 -0.94 10.87
CA SER A 118 6.90 -1.72 11.99
C SER A 118 8.03 -2.63 11.50
N ASP A 119 8.66 -3.35 12.41
CA ASP A 119 9.73 -4.28 12.07
C ASP A 119 9.20 -5.50 11.30
N ARG A 120 9.95 -5.98 10.29
CA ARG A 120 9.53 -7.09 9.41
C ARG A 120 9.51 -8.44 10.11
N SER A 121 10.31 -8.64 11.17
CA SER A 121 10.42 -9.94 11.85
C SER A 121 9.20 -10.27 12.73
N ARG A 122 8.39 -9.26 13.04
CA ARG A 122 7.22 -9.37 13.93
C ARG A 122 5.96 -9.42 13.06
N PHE A 123 5.54 -10.65 12.72
CA PHE A 123 4.38 -11.00 11.88
C PHE A 123 3.11 -10.18 12.16
N GLY A 124 2.38 -9.84 11.09
CA GLY A 124 1.02 -9.27 11.14
C GLY A 124 0.70 -8.21 10.08
N LEU A 125 1.73 -7.66 9.43
CA LEU A 125 1.63 -6.73 8.31
C LEU A 125 2.00 -7.50 7.05
N GLY A 126 1.13 -7.54 6.04
CA GLY A 126 1.17 -8.48 4.90
C GLY A 126 2.51 -8.55 4.13
N THR A 127 2.63 -9.55 3.26
CA THR A 127 3.80 -9.72 2.41
C THR A 127 4.02 -8.48 1.54
N VAL A 128 5.22 -7.91 1.63
CA VAL A 128 5.61 -6.76 0.82
C VAL A 128 5.61 -7.20 -0.67
N PRO A 129 4.82 -6.57 -1.57
CA PRO A 129 4.73 -6.98 -2.97
C PRO A 129 6.08 -6.87 -3.68
N ALA A 130 6.38 -7.71 -4.68
CA ALA A 130 7.72 -7.77 -5.28
C ALA A 130 8.23 -6.41 -5.82
N PRO A 131 9.50 -6.03 -5.59
CA PRO A 131 10.05 -4.75 -6.02
C PRO A 131 10.12 -4.63 -7.54
N ARG A 132 9.78 -3.46 -8.07
CA ARG A 132 10.16 -3.02 -9.43
C ARG A 132 11.38 -2.11 -9.35
N PRO A 133 12.40 -2.29 -10.20
CA PRO A 133 13.66 -1.56 -10.06
C PRO A 133 13.53 -0.12 -10.57
N ALA A 134 13.50 0.88 -9.69
CA ALA A 134 13.73 2.30 -10.06
C ALA A 134 14.01 3.25 -8.86
N LEU A 135 14.70 2.82 -7.79
CA LEU A 135 14.99 3.73 -6.66
C LEU A 135 16.41 3.58 -6.13
N LEU A 136 17.16 4.70 -6.12
CA LEU A 136 18.47 4.80 -5.50
C LEU A 136 18.29 5.35 -4.08
N LEU A 137 18.47 4.49 -3.07
CA LEU A 137 18.56 4.89 -1.67
C LEU A 137 20.03 4.81 -1.24
N LEU A 138 20.59 5.95 -0.83
CA LEU A 138 21.94 6.03 -0.28
C LEU A 138 21.86 6.06 1.24
N PHE A 139 22.54 5.10 1.88
CA PHE A 139 22.64 4.99 3.33
C PHE A 139 23.98 5.54 3.77
N THR A 140 23.96 6.59 4.58
CA THR A 140 25.15 7.14 5.23
C THR A 140 25.20 6.62 6.65
N ARG A 141 26.12 5.70 6.93
CA ARG A 141 26.42 5.29 8.30
C ARG A 141 27.28 6.39 8.93
N GLN A 142 26.82 7.04 10.01
CA GLN A 142 27.74 7.77 10.87
C GLN A 142 28.64 6.73 11.58
N PRO A 143 29.96 6.89 11.56
CA PRO A 143 30.85 6.10 12.39
C PRO A 143 30.65 6.52 13.86
N ASP A 144 30.43 5.53 14.73
CA ASP A 144 30.67 5.69 16.18
C ASP A 144 32.17 5.61 16.45
#